data_AF-A0A525I2X3-F1
#
_entry.id   AF-A0A525I2X3-F1
#
_cell.length_a   1.000
_cell.length_b   1.000
_cell.length_c   1.000
_cell.angle_alpha   90.00
_cell.angle_beta   90.00
_cell.angle_gamma   90.00
#
_symmetry.space_group_name_H-M   'P 1'
#
loop_
_entity.id
_entity.type
_entity.pdbx_description
1 polymer ?
#
loop_
_entity_poly.entity_id
_entity_poly.type
_entity_poly.pdbx_seq_one_letter_code
_entity_poly.pdbx_strand_id
1 'polypeptide(L)'
;AGNEDPYEFLRLTLQEYLRFGLENPDEYRLMFMRGAVRRKSEALAIPAQLRVGEALFNGLLRRIQLGVARGQFRCAKGEREMALSVWAAMHGLVSLRIANPNFDWPATEVQIAAQVELILNGIGGVRAPAKREHAPKAGVAIPTH
;
A
#
# COMPACT_ATOMS: atom_id res chain seq x y z
N ALA A 1 1.53 -20.72 -6.94
CA ALA A 1 1.04 -19.36 -6.65
C ALA A 1 1.43 -18.44 -7.81
N GLY A 2 0.52 -18.17 -8.75
CA GLY A 2 0.87 -17.43 -9.98
C GLY A 2 -0.27 -16.69 -10.67
N ASN A 3 -1.52 -16.85 -10.19
CA ASN A 3 -2.72 -16.35 -10.86
C ASN A 3 -3.46 -15.25 -10.10
N GLU A 4 -2.89 -14.75 -9.00
CA GLU A 4 -3.50 -13.68 -8.20
C GLU A 4 -3.19 -12.32 -8.82
N ASP A 5 -4.19 -11.45 -8.88
CA ASP A 5 -4.06 -10.07 -9.32
C ASP A 5 -3.17 -9.29 -8.32
N PRO A 6 -1.98 -8.81 -8.72
CA PRO A 6 -1.09 -8.01 -7.88
C PRO A 6 -1.76 -6.79 -7.24
N TYR A 7 -2.70 -6.16 -7.92
CA TYR A 7 -3.44 -5.01 -7.39
C TYR A 7 -4.28 -5.44 -6.19
N GLU A 8 -5.11 -6.46 -6.39
CA GLU A 8 -5.99 -7.00 -5.36
C GLU A 8 -5.21 -7.60 -4.18
N PHE A 9 -4.14 -8.32 -4.48
CA PHE A 9 -3.24 -8.86 -3.46
C PHE A 9 -2.63 -7.73 -2.61
N LEU A 10 -2.15 -6.66 -3.25
CA LEU A 10 -1.59 -5.51 -2.54
C LEU A 10 -2.67 -4.84 -1.68
N ARG A 11 -3.86 -4.62 -2.22
CA ARG A 11 -5.01 -4.07 -1.49
C ARG A 11 -5.28 -4.85 -0.20
N LEU A 12 -5.46 -6.16 -0.30
CA LEU A 12 -5.73 -7.04 0.85
C LEU A 12 -4.56 -7.04 1.85
N THR A 13 -3.32 -7.12 1.35
CA THR A 13 -2.12 -7.09 2.22
C THR A 13 -2.05 -5.80 3.04
N LEU A 14 -2.32 -4.65 2.42
CA LEU A 14 -2.30 -3.37 3.14
C LEU A 14 -3.44 -3.30 4.16
N GLN A 15 -4.65 -3.74 3.81
CA GLN A 15 -5.77 -3.79 4.75
C GLN A 15 -5.45 -4.62 5.99
N GLU A 16 -4.98 -5.85 5.81
CA GLU A 16 -4.61 -6.73 6.92
C GLU A 16 -3.47 -6.17 7.76
N TYR A 17 -2.46 -5.56 7.12
CA TYR A 17 -1.36 -4.94 7.86
C TYR A 17 -1.86 -3.82 8.79
N LEU A 18 -2.69 -2.91 8.27
CA LEU A 18 -3.20 -1.80 9.08
C LEU A 18 -4.11 -2.32 10.18
N ARG A 19 -5.01 -3.26 9.85
CA ARG A 19 -5.91 -3.87 10.84
C ARG A 19 -5.12 -4.51 11.97
N PHE A 20 -4.16 -5.37 11.63
CA PHE A 20 -3.29 -6.02 12.61
C PHE A 20 -2.58 -4.99 13.51
N GLY A 21 -1.96 -3.97 12.91
CA GLY A 21 -1.22 -2.97 13.69
C GLY A 21 -2.09 -2.13 14.62
N LEU A 22 -3.34 -1.87 14.23
CA LEU A 22 -4.29 -1.08 15.02
C LEU A 22 -5.02 -1.91 16.09
N GLU A 23 -5.27 -3.20 15.84
CA GLU A 23 -5.87 -4.12 16.80
C GLU A 23 -4.85 -4.63 17.83
N ASN A 24 -3.55 -4.66 17.49
CA ASN A 24 -2.48 -5.21 18.32
C ASN A 24 -1.39 -4.15 18.62
N PRO A 25 -1.74 -3.03 19.32
CA PRO A 25 -0.83 -1.89 19.48
C PRO A 25 0.40 -2.21 20.34
N ASP A 26 0.31 -3.14 21.29
CA ASP A 26 1.44 -3.50 22.17
C ASP A 26 2.44 -4.41 21.46
N GLU A 27 1.96 -5.37 20.69
CA GLU A 27 2.74 -6.19 19.77
C GLU A 27 3.42 -5.32 18.72
N TYR A 28 2.70 -4.36 18.16
CA TYR A 28 3.24 -3.42 17.19
C TYR A 28 4.36 -2.57 17.79
N ARG A 29 4.17 -2.04 19.02
CA ARG A 29 5.22 -1.31 19.75
C ARG A 29 6.45 -2.18 19.98
N LEU A 30 6.27 -3.44 20.36
CA LEU A 30 7.36 -4.38 20.61
C LEU A 30 8.17 -4.67 19.34
N MET A 31 7.49 -4.89 18.21
CA MET A 31 8.14 -5.24 16.94
C MET A 31 8.83 -4.05 16.28
N PHE A 32 8.24 -2.85 16.33
CA PHE A 32 8.69 -1.72 15.49
C PHE A 32 9.08 -0.44 16.23
N MET A 33 8.65 -0.22 17.48
CA MET A 33 8.94 1.03 18.20
C MET A 33 10.03 0.86 19.28
N ARG A 34 10.06 -0.28 19.98
CA ARG A 34 11.02 -0.52 21.09
C ARG A 34 12.48 -0.68 20.63
N GLY A 35 12.71 -1.02 19.36
CA GLY A 35 14.05 -1.10 18.78
C GLY A 35 14.78 0.25 18.69
N ALA A 36 14.08 1.39 18.73
CA ALA A 36 14.70 2.71 18.69
C ALA A 36 15.31 3.13 20.03
N VAL A 37 14.78 2.63 21.16
CA VAL A 37 15.17 3.02 22.53
C VAL A 37 16.41 2.28 23.01
N ARG A 38 16.68 1.06 22.52
CA ARG A 38 17.79 0.20 22.98
C ARG A 38 19.13 0.47 22.28
N ARG A 39 19.25 1.52 21.45
CA ARG A 39 20.41 1.76 20.55
C ARG A 39 21.62 2.45 21.18
N LYS A 40 21.87 2.28 22.49
CA LYS A 40 23.10 2.83 23.10
C LYS A 40 24.10 1.80 23.64
N SER A 41 23.80 0.50 23.69
CA SER A 41 24.68 -0.41 24.44
C SER A 41 25.18 -1.69 23.80
N GLU A 42 24.63 -2.25 22.71
CA GLU A 42 25.06 -3.61 22.30
C GLU A 42 25.31 -3.74 20.79
N ALA A 43 26.59 -3.79 20.45
CA ALA A 43 27.07 -4.35 19.19
C ALA A 43 26.97 -5.89 19.23
N LEU A 44 26.88 -6.51 18.05
CA LEU A 44 26.99 -7.96 17.76
C LEU A 44 25.69 -8.79 17.78
N ALA A 45 24.66 -8.35 17.05
CA ALA A 45 23.75 -9.19 16.25
C ALA A 45 22.78 -8.26 15.54
N ILE A 46 22.45 -8.51 14.26
CA ILE A 46 21.25 -7.89 13.67
C ILE A 46 20.07 -8.45 14.46
N PRO A 47 19.34 -7.64 15.25
CA PRO A 47 18.22 -8.14 16.05
C PRO A 47 17.21 -8.83 15.14
N ALA A 48 16.59 -9.92 15.60
CA ALA A 48 15.61 -10.68 14.81
C ALA A 48 14.49 -9.78 14.25
N GLN A 49 14.15 -8.69 14.95
CA GLN A 49 13.19 -7.68 14.53
C GLN A 49 13.60 -6.95 13.25
N LEU A 50 14.89 -6.62 13.09
CA LEU A 50 15.40 -6.00 11.85
C LEU A 50 15.32 -7.00 10.67
N ARG A 51 15.57 -8.29 10.92
CA ARG A 51 15.46 -9.34 9.90
C ARG A 51 14.01 -9.57 9.45
N VAL A 52 13.06 -9.50 10.37
CA VAL A 52 11.62 -9.59 10.06
C VAL A 52 11.17 -8.37 9.26
N GLY A 53 11.55 -7.15 9.69
CA GLY A 53 11.26 -5.92 8.94
C GLY A 53 11.83 -5.94 7.52
N GLU A 54 13.07 -6.40 7.36
CA GLU A 54 13.71 -6.55 6.05
C GLU A 54 13.01 -7.60 5.17
N ALA A 55 12.63 -8.75 5.72
CA ALA A 55 11.91 -9.78 4.98
C ALA A 55 10.53 -9.29 4.50
N LEU A 56 9.79 -8.58 5.35
CA LEU A 56 8.50 -7.97 5.02
C LEU A 56 8.64 -6.90 3.94
N PHE A 57 9.63 -6.01 4.07
CA PHE A 57 9.93 -5.00 3.07
C PHE A 57 10.31 -5.63 1.72
N ASN A 58 11.18 -6.64 1.72
CA ASN A 58 11.55 -7.36 0.51
C ASN A 58 10.34 -8.08 -0.13
N GLY A 59 9.41 -8.57 0.69
CA GLY A 59 8.13 -9.10 0.24
C GLY A 59 7.30 -8.05 -0.51
N LEU A 60 7.11 -6.87 0.10
CA LEU A 60 6.40 -5.74 -0.51
C LEU A 60 7.06 -5.30 -1.83
N LEU A 61 8.39 -5.14 -1.84
CA LEU A 61 9.14 -4.76 -3.02
C LEU A 61 8.89 -5.75 -4.17
N ARG A 62 9.03 -7.05 -3.93
CA ARG A 62 8.75 -8.08 -4.96
C ARG A 62 7.34 -7.99 -5.53
N ARG A 63 6.35 -7.61 -4.72
CA ARG A 63 4.95 -7.45 -5.20
C ARG A 63 4.79 -6.21 -6.08
N ILE A 64 5.42 -5.10 -5.72
CA ILE A 64 5.44 -3.89 -6.54
C ILE A 64 6.13 -4.19 -7.89
N GLN A 65 7.27 -4.87 -7.86
CA GLN A 65 7.99 -5.30 -9.06
C GLN A 65 7.13 -6.17 -9.98
N LEU A 66 6.41 -7.14 -9.41
CA LEU A 66 5.50 -7.99 -10.18
C LEU A 66 4.37 -7.19 -10.84
N GLY A 67 3.76 -6.24 -10.14
CA GLY A 67 2.70 -5.41 -10.72
C GLY A 67 3.21 -4.43 -11.77
N VAL A 68 4.45 -3.93 -11.64
CA VAL A 68 5.12 -3.15 -12.71
C VAL A 68 5.40 -4.03 -13.92
N ALA A 69 5.98 -5.22 -13.74
CA ALA A 69 6.26 -6.16 -14.82
C ALA A 69 4.99 -6.60 -15.58
N ARG A 70 3.84 -6.63 -14.90
CA ARG A 70 2.51 -6.92 -15.47
C ARG A 70 1.79 -5.68 -16.04
N GLY A 71 2.41 -4.50 -15.98
CA GLY A 71 1.83 -3.24 -16.49
C GLY A 71 0.66 -2.70 -15.66
N GLN A 72 0.47 -3.19 -14.43
CA GLN A 72 -0.62 -2.79 -13.54
C GLN A 72 -0.25 -1.61 -12.63
N PHE A 73 1.04 -1.44 -12.34
CA PHE A 73 1.55 -0.36 -11.50
C PHE A 73 2.46 0.58 -12.30
N ARG A 74 2.41 1.87 -11.96
CA ARG A 74 3.26 2.92 -12.53
C ARG A 74 4.19 3.48 -11.44
N CYS A 75 5.44 3.03 -11.43
CA CYS A 75 6.46 3.50 -10.49
C CYS A 75 7.40 4.53 -11.14
N ALA A 76 6.90 5.74 -11.41
CA ALA A 76 7.64 6.77 -12.17
C ALA A 76 8.99 7.18 -11.55
N LYS A 77 9.18 6.97 -10.25
CA LYS A 77 10.40 7.31 -9.50
C LYS A 77 11.25 6.11 -9.11
N GLY A 78 10.86 4.90 -9.54
CA GLY A 78 11.52 3.65 -9.20
C GLY A 78 10.69 2.76 -8.26
N GLU A 79 10.86 1.45 -8.40
CA GLU A 79 10.10 0.42 -7.68
C GLU A 79 10.44 0.40 -6.19
N ARG A 80 11.72 0.61 -5.86
CA ARG A 80 12.21 0.64 -4.49
C ARG A 80 11.72 1.87 -3.74
N GLU A 81 11.78 3.03 -4.37
CA GLU A 81 11.30 4.31 -3.85
C GLU A 81 9.80 4.26 -3.59
N MET A 82 9.05 3.63 -4.50
CA MET A 82 7.64 3.35 -4.27
C MET A 82 7.42 2.41 -3.08
N ALA A 83 8.15 1.30 -3.00
CA ALA A 83 8.04 0.37 -1.88
C ALA A 83 8.34 1.03 -0.52
N LEU A 84 9.37 1.89 -0.46
CA LEU A 84 9.71 2.66 0.74
C LEU A 84 8.60 3.66 1.11
N SER A 85 7.98 4.29 0.11
CA SER A 85 6.88 5.23 0.33
C SER A 85 5.64 4.54 0.88
N VAL A 86 5.28 3.38 0.31
CA VAL A 86 4.18 2.53 0.81
C VAL A 86 4.49 2.07 2.22
N TRP A 87 5.71 1.55 2.46
CA TRP A 87 6.16 1.13 3.78
C TRP A 87 6.03 2.23 4.82
N ALA A 88 6.53 3.43 4.51
CA ALA A 88 6.45 4.58 5.40
C ALA A 88 5.00 5.01 5.70
N ALA A 89 4.13 5.02 4.68
CA ALA A 89 2.73 5.39 4.85
C ALA A 89 1.99 4.44 5.80
N MET A 90 2.21 3.14 5.63
CA MET A 90 1.61 2.09 6.45
C MET A 90 2.08 2.14 7.90
N HIS A 91 3.40 2.22 8.10
CA HIS A 91 3.98 2.36 9.42
C HIS A 91 3.57 3.67 10.11
N GLY A 92 3.52 4.76 9.34
CA GLY A 92 3.18 6.09 9.83
C GLY A 92 1.78 6.16 10.41
N LEU A 93 0.77 5.63 9.69
CA LEU A 93 -0.61 5.63 10.17
C LEU A 93 -0.76 4.86 11.48
N VAL A 94 -0.25 3.62 11.52
CA VAL A 94 -0.34 2.78 12.73
C VAL A 94 0.36 3.46 13.89
N SER A 95 1.60 3.94 13.66
CA SER A 95 2.38 4.64 14.69
C SER A 95 1.67 5.88 15.23
N LEU A 96 1.06 6.67 14.35
CA LEU A 96 0.39 7.92 14.71
C LEU A 96 -0.87 7.67 15.53
N ARG A 97 -1.70 6.67 15.18
CA ARG A 97 -2.86 6.27 15.99
C ARG A 97 -2.44 5.74 17.36
N ILE A 98 -1.42 4.88 17.40
CA ILE A 98 -0.88 4.31 18.64
C ILE A 98 -0.35 5.40 19.59
N ALA A 99 0.31 6.42 19.03
CA ALA A 99 0.87 7.52 19.81
C ALA A 99 -0.19 8.54 20.27
N ASN A 100 -1.30 8.66 19.54
CA ASN A 100 -2.33 9.66 19.79
C ASN A 100 -3.73 9.02 19.91
N PRO A 101 -3.99 8.22 20.96
CA PRO A 101 -5.25 7.49 21.08
C PRO A 101 -6.48 8.40 21.26
N ASN A 102 -6.29 9.63 21.77
CA ASN A 102 -7.36 10.58 22.09
C ASN A 102 -7.63 11.60 20.98
N PHE A 103 -6.98 11.48 19.81
CA PHE A 103 -7.29 12.32 18.66
C PHE A 103 -8.63 11.88 18.04
N ASP A 104 -9.33 12.81 17.39
CA ASP A 104 -10.63 12.56 16.74
C ASP A 104 -10.46 11.78 15.44
N TRP A 105 -10.12 10.50 15.58
CA TRP A 105 -9.94 9.59 14.47
C TRP A 105 -11.29 9.09 13.94
N PRO A 106 -11.42 8.90 12.62
CA PRO A 106 -12.54 8.15 12.09
C PRO A 106 -12.52 6.68 12.57
N ALA A 107 -13.64 5.99 12.37
CA ALA A 107 -13.75 4.56 12.60
C ALA A 107 -12.62 3.80 11.87
N THR A 108 -12.06 2.78 12.51
CA THR A 108 -10.85 2.07 12.06
C THR A 108 -10.95 1.61 10.60
N GLU A 109 -12.02 0.91 10.23
CA GLU A 109 -12.19 0.40 8.85
C GLU A 109 -12.36 1.52 7.81
N VAL A 110 -12.98 2.65 8.18
CA VAL A 110 -13.09 3.82 7.29
C VAL A 110 -11.70 4.39 7.00
N GLN A 111 -10.86 4.50 8.04
CA GLN A 111 -9.50 5.00 7.87
C GLN A 111 -8.62 4.04 7.07
N ILE A 112 -8.74 2.74 7.34
CA ILE A 112 -8.01 1.69 6.60
C ILE A 112 -8.36 1.77 5.11
N ALA A 113 -9.65 1.83 4.76
CA ALA A 113 -10.09 1.94 3.38
C ALA A 113 -9.51 3.18 2.69
N ALA A 114 -9.64 4.36 3.33
CA ALA A 114 -9.12 5.61 2.78
C ALA A 114 -7.58 5.58 2.57
N GLN A 115 -6.84 5.04 3.53
CA GLN A 115 -5.38 4.92 3.44
C GLN A 115 -4.95 3.99 2.30
N VAL A 116 -5.64 2.85 2.14
CA VAL A 116 -5.35 1.87 1.09
C VAL A 116 -5.67 2.45 -0.29
N GLU A 117 -6.81 3.12 -0.45
CA GLU A 117 -7.17 3.80 -1.70
C GLU A 117 -6.15 4.88 -2.08
N LEU A 118 -5.72 5.70 -1.12
CA LEU A 118 -4.68 6.72 -1.34
C LEU A 118 -3.40 6.09 -1.89
N ILE A 119 -2.93 5.00 -1.28
CA ILE A 119 -1.73 4.28 -1.70
C ILE A 119 -1.91 3.68 -3.10
N LEU A 120 -3.00 2.97 -3.34
CA LEU A 120 -3.23 2.28 -4.62
C LEU A 120 -3.40 3.27 -5.78
N ASN A 121 -4.05 4.40 -5.56
CA ASN A 121 -4.17 5.47 -6.56
C ASN A 121 -2.82 6.14 -6.86
N GLY A 122 -1.91 6.22 -5.87
CA GLY A 122 -0.56 6.72 -6.06
C GLY A 122 0.35 5.77 -6.85
N ILE A 123 0.18 4.45 -6.68
CA ILE A 123 0.93 3.41 -7.39
C ILE A 123 0.39 3.19 -8.80
N GLY A 124 -0.94 3.16 -8.95
CA GLY A 124 -1.64 3.00 -10.21
C GLY A 124 -2.17 4.34 -10.67
N GLY A 125 -1.32 5.16 -11.29
CA GLY A 125 -1.75 6.48 -11.78
C GLY A 125 -3.08 6.40 -12.55
N VAL A 126 -3.89 7.47 -12.45
CA VAL A 126 -5.22 7.67 -13.03
C VAL A 126 -5.55 6.68 -14.16
N ARG A 127 -6.51 5.79 -13.90
CA ARG A 127 -7.13 4.88 -14.87
C ARG A 127 -7.29 5.63 -16.19
N ALA A 128 -6.59 5.19 -17.25
CA ALA A 128 -6.85 5.74 -18.57
C ALA A 128 -8.36 5.63 -18.82
N PRO A 129 -9.04 6.68 -19.32
CA PRO A 129 -10.47 6.59 -19.55
C PRO A 129 -10.72 5.36 -20.41
N ALA A 130 -11.74 4.57 -20.04
CA ALA A 130 -12.19 3.47 -20.88
C ALA A 130 -12.29 3.98 -22.31
N LYS A 131 -11.66 3.28 -23.27
CA LYS A 131 -11.80 3.62 -24.68
C LYS A 131 -13.30 3.77 -24.92
N ARG A 132 -13.75 4.99 -25.21
CA ARG A 132 -15.13 5.22 -25.61
C ARG A 132 -15.33 4.35 -26.85
N GLU A 133 -16.15 3.33 -26.71
CA GLU A 133 -16.62 2.57 -27.85
C GLU A 133 -17.24 3.58 -28.81
N HIS A 134 -16.75 3.60 -30.05
CA HIS A 134 -17.28 4.48 -31.07
C HIS A 134 -18.75 4.10 -31.28
N ALA A 135 -19.66 4.92 -30.74
CA ALA A 135 -21.06 4.82 -31.11
C ALA A 135 -21.16 4.93 -32.65
N PRO A 136 -21.91 4.04 -33.31
CA PRO A 136 -22.06 4.09 -34.75
C PRO A 136 -22.66 5.44 -35.11
N LYS A 137 -22.05 6.14 -36.08
CA LYS A 137 -22.60 7.40 -36.61
C LYS A 137 -24.01 7.11 -37.12
N ALA A 138 -25.02 7.76 -36.52
CA ALA A 138 -26.37 7.74 -37.04
C ALA A 138 -26.32 8.26 -38.49
N GLY A 139 -26.73 7.41 -39.43
CA GLY A 139 -26.81 7.76 -40.83
C GLY A 139 -27.77 8.94 -41.02
N VAL A 140 -27.28 10.00 -41.66
CA VAL A 140 -28.12 11.09 -42.13
C VAL A 140 -28.97 10.55 -43.27
N ALA A 141 -30.27 10.39 -43.02
CA ALA A 141 -31.24 10.15 -44.08
C ALA A 141 -31.45 11.47 -44.83
N ILE A 142 -31.02 11.50 -46.10
CA ILE A 142 -31.35 12.57 -47.04
C ILE A 142 -32.74 12.25 -47.61
N PRO A 143 -33.76 13.10 -47.45
CA PRO A 143 -35.02 12.89 -48.12
C PRO A 143 -34.88 13.25 -49.60
N THR A 144 -35.15 12.27 -50.47
CA THR A 144 -35.41 12.51 -51.88
C THR A 144 -36.84 13.06 -52.05
N HIS A 145 -36.95 14.05 -52.95
CA HIS A 145 -38.12 14.86 -53.30
C HIS A 145 -39.46 14.14 -53.42
#